data_AF-A0A9P7JE21-F1
#
_entry.id   AF-A0A9P7JE21-F1
#
_cell.length_a   1.000
_cell.length_b   1.000
_cell.length_c   1.000
_cell.angle_alpha   90.00
_cell.angle_beta   90.00
_cell.angle_gamma   90.00
#
_symmetry.space_group_name_H-M   'P 1'
#
loop_
_entity.id
_entity.type
_entity.pdbx_description
1 polymer ?
#
loop_
_entity_poly.entity_id
_entity_poly.type
_entity_poly.pdbx_seq_one_letter_code
_entity_poly.pdbx_strand_id
1 'polypeptide(L)'
;MLFYLSLLAVLASLVMVGYRYRATLPTKVKAFFPSLNHYTPLASFSDQALAGLSSPMFDIESANIAEGDSRAGLDEQGTQEVLDIMRAQRVNFDQARLIRHNQILARNGIDPSGMPLDSKAITRL
;
A
#
# COMPACT_ATOMS: atom_id res chain seq x y z
N MET A 1 29.38 -13.12 -38.88
CA MET A 1 28.93 -14.11 -37.87
C MET A 1 29.09 -13.59 -36.44
N LEU A 2 30.25 -13.06 -36.05
CA LEU A 2 30.48 -12.49 -34.71
C LEU A 2 29.48 -11.39 -34.31
N PHE A 3 29.08 -10.53 -35.27
CA PHE A 3 28.07 -9.49 -35.03
C PHE A 3 26.71 -10.04 -34.56
N TYR A 4 26.23 -11.11 -35.18
CA TYR A 4 24.96 -11.73 -34.80
C TYR A 4 25.05 -12.43 -33.44
N LEU A 5 26.22 -13.04 -33.14
CA LEU A 5 26.48 -13.63 -31.82
C LEU A 5 26.53 -12.55 -30.73
N SER A 6 27.18 -11.41 -30.98
CA SER A 6 27.19 -10.30 -30.02
C SER A 6 25.81 -9.69 -29.82
N LEU A 7 25.01 -9.56 -30.89
CA LEU A 7 23.65 -9.03 -30.78
C LEU A 7 22.76 -9.96 -29.93
N LEU A 8 22.86 -11.27 -30.14
CA LEU A 8 22.11 -12.27 -29.39
C LEU A 8 22.54 -12.31 -27.92
N ALA A 9 23.84 -12.19 -27.62
CA ALA A 9 24.35 -12.14 -26.26
C ALA A 9 23.86 -10.90 -25.49
N VAL A 10 23.82 -9.73 -26.14
CA VAL A 10 23.29 -8.50 -25.53
C VAL A 10 21.78 -8.64 -25.26
N LEU A 11 21.03 -9.19 -26.21
CA LEU A 11 19.58 -9.36 -26.06
C LEU A 11 19.24 -10.37 -24.95
N ALA A 12 19.97 -11.48 -24.87
CA ALA A 12 19.86 -12.45 -23.78
C ALA A 12 20.20 -11.84 -22.41
N SER A 13 21.24 -10.99 -22.35
CA SER A 13 21.63 -10.30 -21.13
C SER A 13 20.57 -9.30 -20.67
N LEU A 14 19.96 -8.56 -21.61
CA LEU A 14 18.86 -7.64 -21.31
C LEU A 14 17.62 -8.38 -20.82
N VAL A 15 17.27 -9.52 -21.43
CA VAL A 15 16.17 -10.39 -20.98
C VAL A 15 16.45 -10.94 -19.59
N MET A 16 17.67 -11.42 -19.32
CA MET A 16 18.06 -11.92 -18.00
C MET A 16 17.97 -10.85 -16.92
N VAL A 17 18.47 -9.64 -17.19
CA VAL A 17 18.36 -8.49 -16.26
C VAL A 17 16.90 -8.11 -16.06
N GLY A 18 16.12 -7.99 -17.13
CA GLY A 18 14.68 -7.71 -17.06
C GLY A 18 13.91 -8.74 -16.23
N TYR A 19 14.23 -10.03 -16.38
CA TYR A 19 13.65 -11.10 -15.59
C TYR A 19 14.06 -11.01 -14.11
N ARG A 20 15.33 -10.72 -13.83
CA ARG A 20 15.86 -10.60 -12.46
C ARG A 20 15.24 -9.45 -11.68
N TYR A 21 14.99 -8.33 -12.37
CA TYR A 21 14.41 -7.11 -11.79
C TYR A 21 12.91 -6.95 -12.08
N ARG A 22 12.23 -8.04 -12.48
CA ARG A 22 10.82 -8.00 -12.86
C ARG A 22 9.89 -7.49 -11.76
N ALA A 23 10.23 -7.75 -10.50
CA ALA A 23 9.44 -7.32 -9.34
C ALA A 23 9.46 -5.80 -9.16
N THR A 24 10.62 -5.18 -9.40
CA THR A 24 10.89 -3.73 -9.25
C THR A 24 10.51 -2.91 -10.47
N LEU A 25 9.95 -3.51 -11.53
CA LEU A 25 9.50 -2.78 -12.72
C LEU A 25 8.39 -1.79 -12.35
N PRO A 26 8.47 -0.53 -12.83
CA PRO A 26 7.44 0.46 -12.59
C PRO A 26 6.10 0.03 -13.20
N THR A 27 5.00 0.41 -12.54
CA THR A 27 3.62 0.06 -12.90
C THR A 27 3.28 0.39 -14.35
N LYS A 28 3.84 1.47 -14.91
CA LYS A 28 3.68 1.85 -16.32
C LYS A 28 4.20 0.80 -17.32
N VAL A 29 5.30 0.12 -17.00
CA VAL A 29 5.88 -0.93 -17.87
C VAL A 29 5.08 -2.23 -17.74
N LYS A 30 4.61 -2.56 -16.54
CA LYS A 30 3.72 -3.72 -16.30
C LYS A 30 2.39 -3.60 -17.08
N ALA A 31 1.87 -2.38 -17.24
CA ALA A 31 0.65 -2.11 -18.01
C ALA A 31 0.76 -2.45 -19.50
N PHE A 32 1.95 -2.41 -20.10
CA PHE A 32 2.17 -2.76 -21.51
C PHE A 32 2.21 -4.28 -21.75
N PHE A 33 2.37 -5.10 -20.71
CA PHE A 33 2.48 -6.55 -20.81
C PHE A 33 1.46 -7.24 -19.88
N PRO A 34 0.16 -7.19 -20.22
CA PRO A 34 -0.91 -7.70 -19.35
C PRO A 34 -0.81 -9.20 -19.05
N SER A 35 -0.14 -9.99 -19.91
CA SER A 35 0.12 -11.42 -19.65
C SER A 35 1.11 -11.68 -18.51
N LEU A 36 1.83 -10.65 -18.04
CA LEU A 36 2.74 -10.74 -16.89
C LEU A 36 2.07 -10.33 -15.57
N ASN A 37 0.81 -9.84 -15.60
CA ASN A 37 0.01 -9.70 -14.39
C ASN A 37 -0.32 -11.10 -13.87
N HIS A 38 0.58 -11.61 -13.03
CA HIS A 38 0.25 -12.70 -12.15
C HIS A 38 -0.94 -12.28 -11.31
N TYR A 39 -1.83 -13.23 -11.05
CA TYR A 39 -2.88 -13.11 -10.05
C TYR A 39 -2.30 -12.43 -8.80
N THR A 40 -2.70 -11.18 -8.55
CA THR A 40 -2.51 -10.56 -7.25
C THR A 40 -3.57 -11.18 -6.36
N PRO A 41 -3.20 -12.02 -5.37
CA PRO A 41 -4.18 -12.51 -4.42
C PRO A 41 -4.87 -11.30 -3.81
N LEU A 42 -6.20 -11.32 -3.79
CA LEU A 42 -6.98 -10.27 -3.15
C LEU A 42 -6.49 -10.19 -1.70
N ALA A 43 -6.10 -9.00 -1.24
CA ALA A 43 -5.72 -8.80 0.15
C ALA A 43 -6.90 -9.23 1.04
N SER A 44 -6.72 -10.30 1.81
CA SER A 44 -7.78 -10.80 2.69
C SER A 44 -7.66 -10.21 4.09
N PHE A 45 -8.74 -10.25 4.88
CA PHE A 45 -8.67 -9.90 6.30
C PHE A 45 -7.62 -10.74 7.04
N SER A 46 -7.45 -12.02 6.67
CA SER A 46 -6.42 -12.87 7.27
C SER A 46 -5.00 -12.42 6.93
N ASP A 47 -4.73 -12.03 5.69
CA ASP A 47 -3.40 -11.50 5.33
C ASP A 47 -3.10 -10.19 6.06
N GLN A 48 -4.12 -9.35 6.23
CA GLN A 48 -4.01 -8.06 6.92
C GLN A 48 -3.79 -8.24 8.43
N ALA A 49 -4.48 -9.19 9.06
CA ALA A 49 -4.23 -9.55 10.45
C ALA A 49 -2.80 -10.09 10.65
N LEU A 50 -2.32 -10.97 9.76
CA LEU A 50 -0.94 -11.45 9.75
C LEU A 50 0.09 -10.34 9.55
N ALA A 51 -0.27 -9.27 8.82
CA ALA A 51 0.55 -8.08 8.66
C ALA A 51 0.55 -7.13 9.88
N GLY A 52 -0.19 -7.48 10.95
CA GLY A 52 -0.29 -6.69 12.17
C GLY A 52 -1.27 -5.51 12.07
N LEU A 53 -2.25 -5.57 11.17
CA LEU A 53 -3.28 -4.53 10.98
C LEU A 53 -4.54 -4.77 11.85
N SER A 54 -4.35 -5.37 13.03
CA SER A 54 -5.39 -5.61 14.03
C SER A 54 -4.90 -5.15 15.40
N SER A 55 -5.78 -4.56 16.19
CA SER A 55 -5.51 -4.14 17.57
C SER A 55 -6.76 -4.31 18.45
N PRO A 56 -6.66 -4.20 19.79
CA PRO A 56 -7.82 -4.24 20.66
C PRO A 56 -8.88 -3.16 20.36
N MET A 57 -8.46 -2.02 19.80
CA MET A 57 -9.35 -0.91 19.43
C MET A 57 -9.84 -1.02 17.97
N PHE A 58 -9.33 -1.98 17.21
CA PHE A 58 -9.67 -2.24 15.82
C PHE A 58 -9.45 -3.71 15.52
N ASP A 59 -10.43 -4.51 15.92
CA ASP A 59 -10.39 -5.96 15.80
C ASP A 59 -11.05 -6.41 14.50
N ILE A 60 -10.24 -6.96 13.61
CA ILE A 60 -10.70 -7.62 12.37
C ILE A 60 -10.71 -9.15 12.50
N GLU A 61 -10.12 -9.70 13.56
CA GLU A 61 -9.99 -11.14 13.74
C GLU A 61 -11.30 -11.74 14.25
N SER A 62 -11.91 -11.14 15.26
CA SER A 62 -13.15 -11.69 15.85
C SER A 62 -14.38 -11.47 14.98
N ALA A 63 -14.55 -10.27 14.42
CA ALA A 63 -15.79 -9.90 13.71
C ALA A 63 -15.75 -10.20 12.21
N ASN A 64 -14.57 -10.16 11.57
CA ASN A 64 -14.48 -10.36 10.12
C ASN A 64 -13.95 -11.75 9.77
N ILE A 65 -12.81 -12.16 10.35
CA ILE A 65 -12.22 -13.47 10.03
C ILE A 65 -13.06 -14.61 10.60
N ALA A 66 -13.40 -14.55 11.90
CA ALA A 66 -14.12 -15.66 12.54
C ALA A 66 -15.55 -15.83 12.01
N GLU A 67 -16.21 -14.74 11.58
CA GLU A 67 -17.54 -14.79 10.97
C GLU A 67 -17.53 -15.13 9.47
N GLY A 68 -16.34 -15.28 8.87
CA GLY A 68 -16.20 -15.63 7.45
C GLY A 68 -16.67 -14.52 6.51
N ASP A 69 -16.35 -13.27 6.84
CA ASP A 69 -16.71 -12.10 6.03
C ASP A 69 -16.16 -12.24 4.60
N SER A 70 -17.06 -12.11 3.63
CA SER A 70 -16.78 -12.27 2.19
C SER A 70 -16.24 -10.99 1.51
N ARG A 71 -16.14 -9.87 2.25
CA ARG A 71 -15.56 -8.64 1.73
C ARG A 71 -14.06 -8.80 1.48
N ALA A 72 -13.55 -7.99 0.54
CA ALA A 72 -12.15 -7.99 0.12
C ALA A 72 -11.17 -7.37 1.14
N GLY A 73 -11.50 -7.30 2.43
CA GLY A 73 -10.63 -6.71 3.45
C GLY A 73 -10.64 -5.17 3.53
N LEU A 74 -9.61 -4.63 4.18
CA LEU A 74 -9.32 -3.20 4.29
C LEU A 74 -8.76 -2.63 2.97
N ASP A 75 -8.88 -1.31 2.79
CA ASP A 75 -8.35 -0.58 1.65
C ASP A 75 -6.83 -0.78 1.47
N GLU A 76 -6.39 -1.20 0.28
CA GLU A 76 -4.99 -1.50 -0.03
C GLU A 76 -4.08 -0.27 0.11
N GLN A 77 -4.55 0.89 -0.34
CA GLN A 77 -3.76 2.12 -0.24
C GLN A 77 -3.59 2.54 1.23
N GLY A 78 -4.68 2.56 1.98
CA GLY A 78 -4.65 2.91 3.39
C GLY A 78 -3.80 1.96 4.23
N THR A 79 -3.89 0.66 3.98
CA THR A 79 -3.07 -0.35 4.68
C THR A 79 -1.59 -0.21 4.36
N GLN A 80 -1.23 0.02 3.10
CA GLN A 80 0.16 0.28 2.71
C GLN A 80 0.73 1.53 3.40
N GLU A 81 -0.02 2.64 3.42
CA GLU A 81 0.39 3.87 4.09
C GLU A 81 0.61 3.67 5.60
N VAL A 82 -0.26 2.90 6.26
CA VAL A 82 -0.10 2.55 7.68
C VAL A 82 1.15 1.71 7.91
N LEU A 83 1.38 0.68 7.09
CA LEU A 83 2.58 -0.16 7.18
C LEU A 83 3.87 0.64 6.93
N ASP A 84 3.84 1.62 6.04
CA ASP A 84 4.96 2.52 5.79
C ASP A 84 5.25 3.40 7.02
N ILE A 85 4.22 3.96 7.66
CA ILE A 85 4.35 4.75 8.89
C ILE A 85 4.88 3.89 10.05
N MET A 86 4.36 2.68 10.22
CA MET A 86 4.85 1.74 11.24
C MET A 86 6.34 1.44 11.06
N ARG A 87 6.77 1.17 9.83
CA ARG A 87 8.18 0.90 9.51
C ARG A 87 9.07 2.12 9.69
N ALA A 88 8.63 3.29 9.23
CA ALA A 88 9.41 4.52 9.27
C ALA A 88 9.55 5.10 10.69
N GLN A 89 8.46 5.10 11.47
CA GLN A 89 8.40 5.75 12.78
C GLN A 89 8.53 4.75 13.94
N ARG A 90 8.57 3.44 13.67
CA ARG A 90 8.68 2.38 14.68
C ARG A 90 7.56 2.42 15.73
N VAL A 91 6.35 2.74 15.27
CA VAL A 91 5.15 2.85 16.10
C VAL A 91 4.22 1.65 15.91
N ASN A 92 3.28 1.46 16.84
CA ASN A 92 2.26 0.42 16.73
C ASN A 92 1.18 0.78 15.71
N PHE A 93 0.28 -0.15 15.41
CA PHE A 93 -0.78 0.00 14.42
C PHE A 93 -1.71 1.19 14.71
N ASP A 94 -2.19 1.33 15.95
CA ASP A 94 -3.11 2.41 16.31
C ASP A 94 -2.45 3.79 16.24
N GLN A 95 -1.19 3.90 16.67
CA GLN A 95 -0.40 5.11 16.54
C GLN A 95 -0.19 5.46 15.06
N ALA A 96 0.16 4.48 14.23
CA ALA A 96 0.34 4.70 12.80
C ALA A 96 -0.96 5.18 12.13
N ARG A 97 -2.11 4.61 12.51
CA ARG A 97 -3.43 5.06 12.04
C ARG A 97 -3.72 6.50 12.47
N LEU A 98 -3.44 6.87 13.72
CA LEU A 98 -3.62 8.23 14.22
C LEU A 98 -2.72 9.22 13.45
N ILE A 99 -1.44 8.88 13.27
CA ILE A 99 -0.50 9.69 12.50
C ILE A 99 -1.00 9.89 11.06
N ARG A 100 -1.41 8.80 10.39
CA ARG A 100 -1.97 8.87 9.04
C ARG A 100 -3.18 9.79 8.98
N HIS A 101 -4.10 9.66 9.94
CA HIS A 101 -5.29 10.49 9.99
C HIS A 101 -4.95 11.97 10.16
N ASN A 102 -4.04 12.31 11.08
CA ASN A 102 -3.57 13.68 11.27
C ASN A 102 -2.89 14.25 10.01
N GLN A 103 -2.13 13.44 9.27
CA GLN A 103 -1.56 13.86 7.99
C GLN A 103 -2.63 14.15 6.94
N ILE A 104 -3.72 13.37 6.91
CA ILE A 104 -4.85 13.64 6.02
C ILE A 104 -5.53 14.95 6.40
N LEU A 105 -5.81 15.18 7.69
CA LEU A 105 -6.41 16.42 8.18
C LEU A 105 -5.55 17.63 7.80
N ALA A 106 -4.25 17.59 8.10
CA ALA A 106 -3.33 18.67 7.80
C ALA A 106 -3.27 18.99 6.29
N ARG A 107 -3.24 17.96 5.42
CA ARG A 107 -3.27 18.13 3.96
C ARG A 107 -4.55 18.80 3.46
N ASN A 108 -5.65 18.65 4.19
CA ASN A 108 -6.94 19.26 3.86
C ASN A 108 -7.20 20.58 4.62
N GLY A 109 -6.17 21.16 5.25
CA GLY A 109 -6.32 22.43 5.97
C GLY A 109 -7.13 22.30 7.25
N ILE A 110 -7.06 21.16 7.93
CA ILE A 110 -7.72 20.90 9.22
C ILE A 110 -6.65 20.70 10.29
N ASP A 111 -6.79 21.41 11.40
CA ASP A 111 -5.95 21.33 12.58
C ASP A 111 -6.13 19.97 13.31
N PRO A 112 -5.17 19.47 14.12
CA PRO A 112 -5.37 18.25 14.91
C PRO A 112 -6.53 18.31 15.91
N SER A 113 -7.03 19.52 16.25
CA SER A 113 -8.28 19.68 17.01
C SER A 113 -9.55 19.37 16.20
N GLY A 114 -9.43 19.16 14.89
CA GLY A 114 -10.56 18.99 13.97
C GLY A 114 -11.12 20.31 13.42
N MET A 115 -10.54 21.45 13.79
CA MET A 115 -10.99 22.76 13.31
C MET A 115 -10.37 23.13 11.96
N PRO A 116 -11.11 23.81 11.06
CA PRO A 116 -10.54 24.35 9.83
C PRO A 116 -9.45 25.38 10.13
N LEU A 117 -8.36 25.36 9.35
CA LEU A 117 -7.30 26.38 9.39
C LEU A 117 -7.66 27.65 8.60
N ASP A 118 -8.81 27.65 7.91
CA ASP A 118 -9.28 28.84 7.20
C ASP A 118 -9.72 29.92 8.19
N SER A 119 -9.05 31.07 8.12
CA SER A 119 -9.38 32.28 8.89
C SER A 119 -10.83 32.77 8.73
N LYS A 120 -11.49 32.41 7.63
CA LYS A 120 -12.88 32.78 7.34
C LYS A 120 -13.90 31.75 7.84
N ALA A 121 -13.46 30.63 8.38
CA ALA A 121 -14.36 29.62 8.92
C ALA A 121 -15.11 30.17 10.14
N ILE A 122 -16.44 30.16 10.08
CA ILE A 122 -17.29 30.50 11.22
C ILE A 122 -17.33 29.28 12.14
N THR A 123 -16.66 29.37 13.29
CA THR A 123 -16.52 28.27 14.26
C THR A 123 -17.47 28.37 15.45
N ARG A 124 -18.22 29.47 15.56
CA ARG A 124 -19.22 29.73 16.61
C ARG A 124 -20.32 30.65 16.06
N LEU A 125 -21.55 30.43 16.52
CA LEU A 125 -22.74 31.22 16.21
C LEU A 125 -23.07 32.18 17.35
#